data_AF-A0A345E7U3-F1
#
_entry.id   AF-A0A345E7U3-F1
#
_cell.length_a   1.000
_cell.length_b   1.000
_cell.length_c   1.000
_cell.angle_alpha   90.00
_cell.angle_beta   90.00
_cell.angle_gamma   90.00
#
_symmetry.space_group_name_H-M   'P 1'
#
loop_
_entity.id
_entity.type
_entity.pdbx_description
1 polymer ?
#
loop_
_entity_poly.entity_id
_entity_poly.type
_entity_poly.pdbx_seq_one_letter_code
_entity_poly.pdbx_strand_id
1 'polypeptide(L)'
;MARMATLLEASLKLVFAVGIRAALVVSGLFLLYVVIGISAVFLGWPALSYPIFSIEADPFFASGGAAVGLFIVQSSGAFVLYHILVGIEDDKSQLAILFGFISLGFGGALLRITLSQAIQVFLTLI
;
A
#
# COMPACT_ATOMS: atom_id res chain seq x y z
N MET A 1 2.72 -16.50 29.00
CA MET A 1 2.14 -15.30 28.38
C MET A 1 3.19 -14.23 28.02
N ALA A 2 4.10 -13.84 28.91
CA ALA A 2 5.12 -12.82 28.64
C ALA A 2 5.99 -13.07 27.37
N ARG A 3 6.35 -14.33 27.10
CA ARG A 3 7.11 -14.71 25.90
C ARG A 3 6.34 -14.57 24.59
N MET A 4 5.01 -14.73 24.62
CA MET A 4 4.16 -14.54 23.43
C MET A 4 3.98 -13.06 23.11
N ALA A 5 3.76 -12.23 24.14
CA ALA A 5 3.62 -10.78 23.96
C ALA A 5 4.88 -10.15 23.37
N THR A 6 6.06 -10.53 23.88
CA THR A 6 7.35 -10.05 23.37
C THR A 6 7.64 -10.48 21.93
N LEU A 7 7.30 -11.73 21.56
CA LEU A 7 7.42 -12.20 20.17
C LEU A 7 6.47 -11.45 19.23
N LEU A 8 5.22 -11.21 19.68
CA LEU A 8 4.23 -10.47 18.90
C LEU A 8 4.68 -9.02 18.66
N GLU A 9 5.17 -8.36 19.71
CA GLU A 9 5.69 -6.99 19.63
C GLU A 9 6.87 -6.89 18.65
N ALA A 10 7.84 -7.81 18.75
CA ALA A 10 8.99 -7.86 17.85
C ALA A 10 8.56 -8.10 16.39
N SER A 11 7.58 -8.98 16.19
CA SER A 11 7.03 -9.28 14.85
C SER A 11 6.31 -8.07 14.26
N LEU A 12 5.49 -7.36 15.05
CA LEU A 12 4.78 -6.16 14.61
C LEU A 12 5.76 -5.04 14.24
N LYS A 13 6.80 -4.83 15.05
CA LYS A 13 7.89 -3.88 14.75
C LYS A 13 8.61 -4.23 13.45
N LEU A 14 8.95 -5.51 13.25
CA LEU A 14 9.60 -5.99 12.04
C LEU A 14 8.71 -5.78 10.80
N VAL A 15 7.46 -6.23 10.88
CA VAL A 15 6.47 -6.12 9.79
C VAL A 15 6.22 -4.67 9.43
N PHE A 16 6.11 -3.80 10.43
CA PHE A 16 5.98 -2.36 10.22
C PHE A 16 7.19 -1.77 9.51
N ALA A 17 8.41 -2.05 10.00
CA ALA A 17 9.64 -1.50 9.43
C ALA A 17 9.88 -1.97 7.99
N VAL A 18 9.68 -3.26 7.72
CA VAL A 18 9.77 -3.82 6.36
C VAL A 18 8.64 -3.27 5.49
N GLY A 19 7.42 -3.22 6.01
CA GLY A 19 6.24 -2.72 5.33
C GLY A 19 6.37 -1.27 4.88
N ILE A 20 6.89 -0.37 5.73
CA ILE A 20 7.15 1.03 5.35
C ILE A 20 8.20 1.12 4.24
N ARG A 21 9.30 0.38 4.35
CA ARG A 21 10.35 0.42 3.32
C ARG A 21 9.81 -0.07 1.98
N ALA A 22 9.05 -1.16 1.98
CA ALA A 22 8.40 -1.67 0.79
C ALA A 22 7.35 -0.68 0.25
N ALA A 23 6.53 -0.08 1.12
CA ALA A 23 5.54 0.94 0.74
C ALA A 23 6.22 2.13 0.05
N LEU A 24 7.35 2.62 0.57
CA LEU A 24 8.09 3.73 -0.02
C LEU A 24 8.64 3.39 -1.41
N VAL A 25 9.26 2.21 -1.56
CA VAL A 25 9.82 1.78 -2.84
C VAL A 25 8.71 1.59 -3.87
N VAL A 26 7.65 0.86 -3.51
CA VAL A 26 6.55 0.55 -4.43
C VAL A 26 5.75 1.81 -4.78
N SER A 27 5.46 2.67 -3.80
CA SER A 27 4.79 3.95 -4.06
C SER A 27 5.66 4.87 -4.90
N GLY A 28 6.98 4.90 -4.67
CA GLY A 28 7.91 5.67 -5.48
C GLY A 28 7.92 5.23 -6.95
N LEU A 29 8.00 3.92 -7.20
CA LEU A 29 7.92 3.35 -8.55
C LEU A 29 6.55 3.62 -9.20
N PHE A 30 5.47 3.53 -8.43
CA PHE A 30 4.12 3.81 -8.92
C PHE A 30 3.93 5.30 -9.25
N LEU A 31 4.45 6.20 -8.43
CA LEU A 31 4.42 7.64 -8.71
C LEU A 31 5.25 7.96 -9.96
N LEU A 32 6.42 7.34 -10.12
CA LEU A 32 7.21 7.48 -11.34
C LEU A 32 6.42 7.02 -12.57
N TYR A 33 5.73 5.87 -12.48
CA TYR A 33 4.82 5.40 -13.53
C TYR A 33 3.74 6.44 -13.87
N VAL A 34 3.10 7.03 -12.86
CA VAL A 34 2.08 8.07 -13.05
C VAL A 34 2.67 9.31 -13.72
N VAL A 35 3.84 9.79 -13.30
CA VAL A 35 4.48 10.98 -13.89
C VAL A 35 4.87 10.73 -15.36
N ILE A 36 5.42 9.54 -15.66
CA ILE A 36 5.76 9.14 -17.03
C ILE A 36 4.47 9.04 -17.87
N GLY A 37 3.43 8.38 -17.37
CA GLY A 37 2.16 8.24 -18.09
C GLY A 37 1.47 9.57 -18.36
N ILE A 38 1.49 10.52 -17.40
CA ILE A 38 0.97 11.87 -17.60
C ILE A 38 1.75 12.57 -18.71
N SER A 39 3.09 12.54 -18.62
CA SER A 39 3.97 13.14 -19.63
C SER A 39 3.72 12.55 -21.02
N ALA A 40 3.52 11.23 -21.10
CA ALA A 40 3.22 10.52 -22.33
C ALA A 40 1.89 10.94 -22.95
N VAL A 41 0.85 11.09 -22.14
CA VAL A 41 -0.47 11.57 -22.59
C VAL A 41 -0.37 13.00 -23.14
N PHE A 42 0.38 13.89 -22.48
CA PHE A 42 0.58 15.26 -22.95
C PHE A 42 1.40 15.36 -24.24
N LEU A 43 2.40 14.49 -24.41
CA LEU A 43 3.28 14.46 -25.58
C LEU A 43 2.71 13.64 -26.74
N GLY A 44 1.57 12.96 -26.54
CA GLY A 44 0.95 12.08 -27.54
C GLY A 44 1.76 10.82 -27.85
N TRP A 45 2.67 10.41 -26.95
CA TRP A 45 3.59 9.29 -27.18
C TRP A 45 3.87 8.55 -25.86
N PRO A 46 3.76 7.21 -25.77
CA PRO A 46 3.44 6.24 -26.83
C PRO A 46 1.94 6.05 -27.11
N ALA A 47 1.62 5.72 -28.36
CA ALA A 47 0.29 5.23 -28.75
C ALA A 47 0.09 3.80 -28.23
N LEU A 48 -0.24 3.68 -26.94
CA LEU A 48 -0.56 2.40 -26.32
C LEU A 48 -1.91 1.88 -26.84
N SER A 49 -2.00 0.56 -27.02
CA SER A 49 -3.21 -0.13 -27.48
C SER A 49 -4.36 -0.12 -26.46
N TYR A 50 -4.12 0.41 -25.27
CA TYR A 50 -5.05 0.45 -24.14
C TYR A 50 -5.02 1.83 -23.46
N PRO A 51 -6.11 2.27 -22.81
CA PRO A 51 -6.15 3.52 -22.09
C PRO A 51 -5.29 3.46 -20.82
N ILE A 52 -4.23 4.28 -20.79
CA ILE A 52 -3.33 4.46 -19.62
C ILE A 52 -4.15 4.95 -18.42
N PHE A 53 -3.83 4.47 -17.22
CA PHE A 53 -4.52 4.76 -15.95
C PHE A 53 -5.94 4.18 -15.83
N SER A 54 -6.39 3.38 -16.80
CA SER A 54 -7.64 2.63 -16.65
C SER A 54 -7.46 1.49 -15.65
N ILE A 55 -8.28 1.45 -14.60
CA ILE A 55 -8.27 0.34 -13.65
C ILE A 55 -8.57 -0.99 -14.34
N GLU A 56 -9.35 -0.99 -15.41
CA GLU A 56 -9.77 -2.22 -16.12
C GLU A 56 -8.77 -2.62 -17.22
N ALA A 57 -8.23 -1.64 -17.96
CA ALA A 57 -7.44 -1.93 -19.16
C ALA A 57 -5.93 -1.79 -18.97
N ASP A 58 -5.48 -1.09 -17.92
CA ASP A 58 -4.07 -0.87 -17.65
C ASP A 58 -3.58 -1.81 -16.53
N PRO A 59 -2.92 -2.92 -16.88
CA PRO A 59 -2.50 -3.93 -15.91
C PRO A 59 -1.45 -3.39 -14.93
N PHE A 60 -0.60 -2.45 -15.36
CA PHE A 60 0.43 -1.86 -14.51
C PHE A 60 -0.18 -0.88 -13.50
N PHE A 61 -1.17 -0.11 -13.93
CA PHE A 61 -1.88 0.78 -13.02
C PHE A 61 -2.66 0.01 -11.95
N ALA A 62 -3.41 -1.02 -12.36
CA ALA A 62 -4.17 -1.85 -11.42
C ALA A 62 -3.27 -2.61 -10.44
N SER A 63 -2.24 -3.31 -10.94
CA SER A 63 -1.31 -4.07 -10.09
C SER A 63 -0.45 -3.17 -9.20
N GLY A 64 0.04 -2.05 -9.72
CA GLY A 64 0.78 -1.05 -8.96
C GLY A 64 -0.07 -0.44 -7.83
N GLY A 65 -1.31 -0.04 -8.14
CA GLY A 65 -2.24 0.47 -7.14
C GLY A 65 -2.58 -0.57 -6.07
N ALA A 66 -2.77 -1.84 -6.46
CA ALA A 66 -3.00 -2.93 -5.50
C ALA A 66 -1.78 -3.16 -4.60
N ALA A 67 -0.57 -3.16 -5.16
CA ALA A 67 0.66 -3.33 -4.39
C ALA A 67 0.86 -2.18 -3.38
N VAL A 68 0.65 -0.93 -3.80
CA VAL A 68 0.67 0.24 -2.91
C VAL A 68 -0.35 0.08 -1.78
N GLY A 69 -1.60 -0.25 -2.12
CA GLY A 69 -2.65 -0.48 -1.13
C GLY A 69 -2.29 -1.57 -0.13
N LEU A 70 -1.72 -2.68 -0.59
CA LEU A 70 -1.29 -3.80 0.25
C LEU A 70 -0.25 -3.37 1.28
N PHE A 71 0.81 -2.69 0.85
CA PHE A 71 1.87 -2.25 1.77
C PHE A 71 1.40 -1.16 2.72
N ILE A 72 0.49 -0.27 2.29
CA ILE A 72 -0.14 0.72 3.18
C ILE A 72 -0.97 0.01 4.25
N VAL A 73 -1.84 -0.94 3.88
CA VAL A 73 -2.67 -1.69 4.84
C VAL A 73 -1.81 -2.49 5.81
N GLN A 74 -0.79 -3.19 5.28
CA GLN A 74 0.12 -3.99 6.10
C GLN A 74 0.85 -3.13 7.13
N SER A 75 1.46 -2.03 6.69
CA SER A 75 2.25 -1.15 7.57
C SER A 75 1.37 -0.42 8.58
N SER A 76 0.27 0.21 8.14
CA SER A 76 -0.65 0.90 9.04
C SER A 76 -1.36 -0.05 10.01
N GLY A 77 -1.73 -1.25 9.56
CA GLY A 77 -2.30 -2.28 10.42
C GLY A 77 -1.31 -2.76 11.49
N ALA A 78 -0.06 -3.04 11.11
CA ALA A 78 0.98 -3.42 12.07
C ALA A 78 1.25 -2.31 13.10
N PHE A 79 1.24 -1.04 12.67
CA PHE A 79 1.42 0.11 13.53
C PHE A 79 0.30 0.28 14.56
N VAL A 80 -0.96 0.16 14.10
CA VAL A 80 -2.14 0.26 14.98
C VAL A 80 -2.16 -0.91 15.96
N LEU A 81 -1.93 -2.14 15.50
CA LEU A 81 -1.87 -3.32 16.37
C LEU A 81 -0.75 -3.22 17.41
N TYR A 82 0.41 -2.67 17.04
CA TYR A 82 1.51 -2.43 17.97
C TYR A 82 1.09 -1.49 19.11
N HIS A 83 0.41 -0.38 18.80
CA HIS A 83 -0.04 0.56 19.84
C HIS A 83 -1.21 0.03 20.68
N ILE A 84 -2.06 -0.84 20.11
CA ILE A 84 -3.06 -1.56 20.90
C ILE A 84 -2.39 -2.51 21.91
N LEU A 85 -1.25 -3.12 21.54
CA LEU A 85 -0.53 -4.07 22.39
C LEU A 85 0.28 -3.39 23.49
N VAL A 86 1.00 -2.32 23.17
CA VAL A 86 1.94 -1.64 24.09
C VAL A 86 1.26 -0.54 24.90
N GLY A 87 0.10 -0.05 24.46
CA GLY A 87 -0.61 1.07 25.08
C GLY A 87 -0.20 2.43 24.50
N ILE A 88 -0.91 3.47 24.93
CA ILE A 88 -0.73 4.84 24.45
C ILE A 88 -0.27 5.70 25.63
N GLU A 89 0.96 6.22 25.56
CA GLU A 89 1.56 6.99 26.65
C GLU A 89 1.43 8.52 26.46
N ASP A 90 1.46 9.00 25.20
CA ASP A 90 1.54 10.43 24.87
C ASP A 90 0.46 10.90 23.87
N ASP A 91 0.10 12.19 23.94
CA ASP A 91 -0.83 12.85 22.99
C ASP A 91 -0.33 12.77 21.53
N LYS A 92 0.99 12.82 21.32
CA LYS A 92 1.60 12.65 20.00
C LYS A 92 1.33 11.25 19.43
N SER A 93 1.30 10.24 20.30
CA SER A 93 1.00 8.86 19.92
C SER A 93 -0.46 8.69 19.54
N GLN A 94 -1.38 9.41 20.20
CA GLN A 94 -2.81 9.42 19.81
C GLN A 94 -3.01 9.93 18.38
N LEU A 95 -2.37 11.04 18.02
CA LEU A 95 -2.43 11.57 16.66
C LEU A 95 -1.83 10.59 15.63
N ALA A 96 -0.68 9.99 15.94
CA ALA A 96 -0.06 9.01 15.06
C ALA A 96 -0.97 7.79 14.81
N ILE A 97 -1.67 7.30 15.85
CA ILE A 97 -2.63 6.20 15.74
C ILE A 97 -3.84 6.58 14.88
N LEU A 98 -4.36 7.80 15.03
CA LEU A 98 -5.44 8.31 14.19
C LEU A 98 -5.02 8.31 12.70
N PHE A 99 -3.84 8.83 12.39
CA PHE A 99 -3.29 8.75 11.02
C PHE A 99 -3.07 7.31 10.56
N GLY A 100 -2.72 6.40 11.47
CA GLY A 100 -2.66 4.97 11.21
C GLY A 100 -4.01 4.41 10.74
N PHE A 101 -5.11 4.72 11.43
CA PHE A 101 -6.45 4.30 11.02
C PHE A 101 -6.89 4.91 9.69
N ILE A 102 -6.61 6.19 9.47
CA ILE A 102 -6.89 6.86 8.18
C ILE A 102 -6.12 6.17 7.04
N SER A 103 -4.84 5.88 7.26
CA SER A 103 -3.99 5.19 6.28
C SER A 103 -4.49 3.77 6.00
N LEU A 104 -4.96 3.06 7.04
CA LEU A 104 -5.56 1.73 6.90
C LEU A 104 -6.82 1.77 6.02
N GLY A 105 -7.70 2.74 6.26
CA GLY A 105 -8.90 2.97 5.46
C GLY A 105 -8.57 3.31 4.00
N PHE A 106 -7.59 4.20 3.78
CA PHE A 106 -7.12 4.56 2.45
C PHE A 106 -6.54 3.37 1.68
N GLY A 107 -5.62 2.62 2.29
CA GLY A 107 -5.04 1.43 1.67
C GLY A 107 -6.09 0.36 1.38
N GLY A 108 -7.06 0.18 2.29
CA GLY A 108 -8.17 -0.77 2.10
C GLY A 108 -9.10 -0.36 0.97
N ALA A 109 -9.42 0.93 0.84
CA ALA A 109 -10.20 1.45 -0.28
C ALA A 109 -9.46 1.27 -1.61
N LEU A 110 -8.15 1.54 -1.64
CA LEU A 110 -7.32 1.36 -2.82
C LEU A 110 -7.31 -0.11 -3.26
N LEU A 111 -7.08 -1.04 -2.33
CA LEU A 111 -7.17 -2.48 -2.60
C LEU A 111 -8.55 -2.89 -3.12
N ARG A 112 -9.63 -2.40 -2.50
CA ARG A 112 -10.99 -2.75 -2.93
C ARG A 112 -11.22 -2.44 -4.42
N ILE A 113 -10.62 -1.37 -4.92
CA ILE A 113 -10.79 -0.91 -6.30
C ILE A 113 -9.86 -1.67 -7.25
N THR A 114 -8.63 -1.97 -6.84
CA THR A 114 -7.57 -2.46 -7.75
C THR A 114 -7.31 -3.97 -7.66
N LEU A 115 -7.64 -4.61 -6.53
CA LEU A 115 -7.23 -5.98 -6.23
C LEU A 115 -7.83 -7.01 -7.18
N SER A 116 -9.12 -6.89 -7.53
CA SER A 116 -9.78 -7.83 -8.44
C SER A 116 -9.05 -7.88 -9.79
N GLN A 117 -8.73 -6.71 -10.35
CA GLN A 117 -8.04 -6.66 -11.63
C GLN A 117 -6.58 -7.11 -11.51
N ALA A 118 -5.89 -6.73 -10.44
CA ALA A 118 -4.52 -7.19 -10.21
C ALA A 118 -4.42 -8.72 -10.13
N ILE A 119 -5.39 -9.39 -9.48
CA ILE A 119 -5.46 -10.85 -9.42
C ILE A 119 -5.69 -11.44 -10.82
N GLN A 120 -6.60 -10.88 -11.61
CA GLN A 120 -6.85 -11.37 -12.97
C GLN A 120 -5.59 -11.30 -13.84
N VAL A 121 -4.86 -10.18 -13.79
CA VAL A 121 -3.57 -10.01 -14.49
C VAL A 121 -2.55 -11.04 -14.03
N PHE A 122 -2.49 -11.34 -12.74
CA PHE A 122 -1.56 -12.36 -12.23
C PHE A 122 -1.93 -13.75 -12.71
N LEU A 123 -3.23 -14.09 -12.74
CA LEU A 123 -3.72 -15.39 -13.20
C LEU A 123 -3.55 -15.61 -14.70
N THR A 124 -3.54 -14.56 -15.52
CA THR A 124 -3.29 -14.69 -16.97
C THR A 124 -1.81 -14.86 -17.32
N LEU A 125 -0.90 -14.62 -16.37
CA LEU A 125 0.55 -14.75 -16.55
C LEU A 125 1.10 -16.14 -16.17
N ILE A 126 0.29 -16.99 -15.52
CA ILE A 126 0.63 -18.35 -15.09
C ILE A 126 0.02 -19.36 -16.06
#